data_AF-A0A3M2RE98-F1
#
_entry.id   AF-A0A3M2RE98-F1
#
_cell.length_a   1.000
_cell.length_b   1.000
_cell.length_c   1.000
_cell.angle_alpha   90.00
_cell.angle_beta   90.00
_cell.angle_gamma   90.00
#
_symmetry.space_group_name_H-M   'P 1'
#
loop_
_entity.id
_entity.type
_entity.pdbx_description
1 polymer ?
#
loop_
_entity_poly.entity_id
_entity_poly.type
_entity_poly.pdbx_seq_one_letter_code
_entity_poly.pdbx_strand_id
1 'polypeptide(L)'
;MKFSLATITALVAASAPAAMADGWECNGSWGDGGLKRLSFKFQGYCENRYGQCFLAAIRGKGLTVHNWQCWKRDDGWWQADLSTTAGLAWQVNNAIEQVTGSWRGCWPNQ
;
A
#
# COMPACT_ATOMS: atom_id res chain seq x y z
N MET A 1 24.04 -46.13 38.65
CA MET A 1 23.10 -45.01 38.49
C MET A 1 22.84 -44.83 37.00
N LYS A 2 21.56 -44.80 36.60
CA LYS A 2 21.11 -44.76 35.20
C LYS A 2 21.27 -43.34 34.67
N PHE A 3 22.10 -43.14 33.65
CA PHE A 3 22.16 -41.87 32.93
C PHE A 3 21.06 -41.86 31.86
N SER A 4 20.05 -41.03 32.09
CA SER A 4 18.94 -40.80 31.17
C SER A 4 19.34 -39.68 30.19
N LEU A 5 19.60 -40.04 28.94
CA LEU A 5 19.82 -39.10 27.84
C LEU A 5 18.46 -38.63 27.31
N ALA A 6 17.80 -37.76 28.08
CA ALA A 6 16.62 -37.04 27.61
C ALA A 6 17.05 -35.95 26.62
N THR A 7 16.90 -36.27 25.34
CA THR A 7 16.36 -35.42 24.27
C THR A 7 16.52 -33.90 24.47
N ILE A 8 17.65 -33.35 24.03
CA ILE A 8 17.76 -31.91 23.75
C ILE A 8 17.36 -31.73 22.29
N THR A 9 16.05 -31.63 22.04
CA THR A 9 15.54 -31.15 20.75
C THR A 9 15.82 -29.66 20.69
N ALA A 10 16.94 -29.28 20.06
CA ALA A 10 17.23 -27.88 19.77
C ALA A 10 16.11 -27.33 18.87
N LEU A 11 15.25 -26.48 19.43
CA LEU A 11 14.35 -25.64 18.65
C LEU A 11 15.23 -24.72 17.80
N VAL A 12 15.39 -25.05 16.52
CA VAL A 12 15.77 -24.07 15.51
C VAL A 12 14.57 -23.15 15.39
N ALA A 13 14.57 -22.05 16.16
CA ALA A 13 13.73 -20.91 15.90
C ALA A 13 14.18 -20.35 14.56
N ALA A 14 13.56 -20.85 13.48
CA ALA A 14 13.66 -20.25 12.17
C ALA A 14 13.28 -18.79 12.34
N SER A 15 14.25 -17.90 12.14
CA SER A 15 14.03 -16.48 11.92
C SER A 15 13.24 -16.37 10.61
N ALA A 16 11.92 -16.60 10.68
CA ALA A 16 11.02 -16.18 9.64
C ALA A 16 11.30 -14.69 9.42
N PRO A 17 11.50 -14.24 8.17
CA PRO A 17 11.51 -12.81 7.91
C PRO A 17 10.21 -12.29 8.50
N ALA A 18 10.30 -11.33 9.44
CA ALA A 18 9.12 -10.64 9.92
C ALA A 18 8.42 -10.13 8.67
N ALA A 19 7.29 -10.76 8.32
CA ALA A 19 6.42 -10.23 7.29
C ALA A 19 6.07 -8.83 7.79
N MET A 20 6.68 -7.81 7.17
CA MET A 20 6.33 -6.42 7.45
C MET A 20 4.82 -6.38 7.28
N ALA A 21 4.10 -6.10 8.35
CA ALA A 21 2.64 -6.12 8.32
C ALA A 21 2.19 -5.21 7.18
N ASP A 22 1.31 -5.74 6.32
CA ASP A 22 0.87 -4.99 5.15
C ASP A 22 0.31 -3.64 5.61
N GLY A 23 0.80 -2.56 5.00
CA GLY A 23 0.60 -1.20 5.47
C GLY A 23 0.29 -0.27 4.31
N TRP A 24 -0.59 0.69 4.54
CA TRP A 24 -0.78 1.81 3.61
C TRP A 24 -1.12 3.09 4.38
N GLU A 25 -0.68 4.22 3.86
CA GLU A 25 -0.89 5.52 4.48
C GLU A 25 -1.06 6.64 3.46
N CYS A 26 -1.81 7.65 3.85
CA CYS A 26 -1.94 8.88 3.09
C CYS A 26 -0.64 9.68 3.23
N ASN A 27 -0.12 10.19 2.12
CA ASN A 27 1.06 11.06 2.13
C ASN A 27 0.70 12.52 1.87
N GLY A 28 -0.25 12.79 0.96
CA GLY A 28 -0.68 14.16 0.71
C GLY A 28 -1.77 14.31 -0.35
N SER A 29 -2.30 15.52 -0.44
CA SER A 29 -3.33 15.91 -1.41
C SER A 29 -3.22 17.40 -1.73
N TRP A 30 -3.05 17.76 -2.99
CA TRP A 30 -2.92 19.16 -3.42
C TRP A 30 -3.56 19.38 -4.80
N GLY A 31 -3.80 20.64 -5.16
CA GLY A 31 -4.33 21.01 -6.47
C GLY A 31 -3.28 20.80 -7.57
N ASP A 32 -3.73 20.35 -8.73
CA ASP A 32 -2.89 20.15 -9.92
C ASP A 32 -3.62 20.71 -11.15
N GLY A 33 -3.66 22.05 -11.23
CA GLY A 33 -4.51 22.76 -12.18
C GLY A 33 -6.00 22.47 -11.94
N GLY A 34 -6.69 21.95 -12.98
CA GLY A 34 -8.08 21.49 -12.88
C GLY A 34 -8.26 20.09 -12.26
N LEU A 35 -7.16 19.43 -11.89
CA LEU A 35 -7.14 18.11 -11.28
C LEU A 35 -6.78 18.20 -9.79
N LYS A 36 -6.94 17.07 -9.11
CA LYS A 36 -6.42 16.85 -7.76
C LYS A 36 -5.32 15.81 -7.80
N ARG A 37 -4.15 16.17 -7.25
CA ARG A 37 -3.05 15.24 -7.04
C ARG A 37 -3.16 14.60 -5.65
N LEU A 38 -3.08 13.28 -5.63
CA LEU A 38 -3.13 12.45 -4.44
C LEU A 38 -1.84 11.63 -4.35
N SER A 39 -1.35 11.48 -3.13
CA SER A 39 -0.13 10.73 -2.84
C SER A 39 -0.34 9.81 -1.65
N PHE A 40 0.00 8.54 -1.79
CA PHE A 40 -0.09 7.54 -0.72
C PHE A 40 1.13 6.63 -0.72
N LYS A 41 1.42 6.04 0.43
CA LYS A 41 2.45 5.02 0.58
C LYS A 41 1.83 3.68 0.87
N PHE A 42 2.53 2.61 0.50
CA PHE A 42 2.12 1.24 0.78
C PHE A 42 3.33 0.32 0.95
N GLN A 43 3.13 -0.77 1.67
CA GLN A 43 4.09 -1.85 1.84
C GLN A 43 3.31 -3.17 1.99
N GLY A 44 3.83 -4.26 1.43
CA GLY A 44 3.15 -5.57 1.41
C GLY A 44 2.09 -5.72 0.32
N TYR A 45 1.71 -4.63 -0.36
CA TYR A 45 0.69 -4.63 -1.40
C TYR A 45 1.27 -4.35 -2.79
N CYS A 46 1.11 -5.26 -3.75
CA CYS A 46 1.38 -5.02 -5.18
C CYS A 46 2.74 -4.40 -5.54
N GLU A 47 3.74 -4.62 -4.71
CA GLU A 47 5.12 -4.18 -4.90
C GLU A 47 5.77 -4.87 -6.11
N ASN A 48 5.51 -6.18 -6.26
CA ASN A 48 5.97 -6.99 -7.40
C ASN A 48 5.40 -6.52 -8.75
N ARG A 49 4.41 -5.62 -8.73
CA ARG A 49 3.80 -5.02 -9.91
C ARG A 49 3.93 -3.50 -9.92
N TYR A 50 4.86 -2.92 -9.17
CA TYR A 50 5.10 -1.46 -9.15
C TYR A 50 3.81 -0.65 -8.96
N GLY A 51 2.95 -1.09 -8.04
CA GLY A 51 1.67 -0.43 -7.72
C GLY A 51 0.58 -0.56 -8.80
N GLN A 52 0.77 -1.33 -9.87
CA GLN A 52 -0.21 -1.43 -10.98
C GLN A 52 -1.59 -1.94 -10.56
N CYS A 53 -1.70 -2.69 -9.46
CA CYS A 53 -3.02 -3.09 -8.94
C CYS A 53 -3.83 -1.89 -8.46
N PHE A 54 -3.18 -0.94 -7.77
CA PHE A 54 -3.83 0.31 -7.36
C PHE A 54 -4.26 1.11 -8.57
N LEU A 55 -3.39 1.26 -9.57
CA LEU A 55 -3.75 1.96 -10.82
C LEU A 55 -4.96 1.30 -11.52
N ALA A 56 -4.98 -0.03 -11.58
CA ALA A 56 -6.10 -0.76 -12.16
C ALA A 56 -7.40 -0.57 -11.37
N ALA A 57 -7.35 -0.66 -10.04
CA ALA A 57 -8.52 -0.44 -9.19
C ALA A 57 -9.05 0.99 -9.30
N ILE A 58 -8.15 2.00 -9.32
CA ILE A 58 -8.50 3.42 -9.49
C ILE A 58 -9.19 3.65 -10.83
N ARG A 59 -8.64 3.13 -11.92
CA ARG A 59 -9.28 3.19 -13.25
C ARG A 59 -10.61 2.44 -13.28
N GLY A 60 -10.72 1.33 -12.54
CA GLY A 60 -11.96 0.57 -12.37
C GLY A 60 -13.07 1.35 -11.66
N LYS A 61 -12.75 2.42 -10.92
CA LYS A 61 -13.73 3.37 -10.38
C LYS A 61 -14.21 4.41 -11.41
N GLY A 62 -13.75 4.33 -12.66
CA GLY A 62 -14.08 5.30 -13.72
C GLY A 62 -13.25 6.59 -13.64
N LEU A 63 -12.18 6.61 -12.84
CA LEU A 63 -11.30 7.76 -12.73
C LEU A 63 -10.33 7.82 -13.91
N THR A 64 -10.22 9.00 -14.53
CA THR A 64 -9.15 9.27 -15.48
C THR A 64 -7.90 9.62 -14.69
N VAL A 65 -6.87 8.76 -14.82
CA VAL A 65 -5.63 8.90 -14.08
C VAL A 65 -4.58 9.57 -14.94
N HIS A 66 -4.09 10.72 -14.47
CA HIS A 66 -2.97 11.46 -15.01
C HIS A 66 -1.75 11.30 -14.11
N ASN A 67 -0.56 11.40 -14.70
CA ASN A 67 0.71 11.48 -13.98
C ASN A 67 0.89 10.38 -12.92
N TRP A 68 0.51 9.13 -13.25
CA TRP A 68 0.77 7.99 -12.38
C TRP A 68 2.27 7.79 -12.23
N GLN A 69 2.75 7.85 -11.00
CA GLN A 69 4.14 7.60 -10.64
C GLN A 69 4.15 6.65 -9.46
N CYS A 70 4.97 5.61 -9.52
CA CYS A 70 5.14 4.69 -8.40
C CYS A 70 6.60 4.29 -8.28
N TRP A 71 7.16 4.42 -7.08
CA TRP A 71 8.57 4.13 -6.82
C TRP A 71 8.78 3.60 -5.41
N LYS A 72 9.86 2.84 -5.23
CA LYS A 72 10.31 2.38 -3.93
C LYS A 72 11.08 3.50 -3.23
N ARG A 73 10.82 3.69 -1.95
CA ARG A 73 11.51 4.65 -1.07
C ARG A 73 12.63 3.94 -0.28
N ASP A 74 13.53 4.73 0.27
CA ASP A 74 14.67 4.22 1.06
C ASP A 74 14.24 3.63 2.41
N ASP A 75 13.05 3.99 2.91
CA ASP A 75 12.44 3.48 4.14
C ASP A 75 11.74 2.12 3.99
N GLY A 76 11.86 1.50 2.81
CA GLY A 76 11.24 0.20 2.50
C GLY A 76 9.79 0.27 2.07
N TRP A 77 9.14 1.44 2.14
CA TRP A 77 7.81 1.66 1.60
C TRP A 77 7.86 1.94 0.10
N TRP A 78 6.73 1.75 -0.56
CA TRP A 78 6.47 2.28 -1.89
C TRP A 78 5.63 3.54 -1.79
N GLN A 79 5.82 4.46 -2.72
CA GLN A 79 4.97 5.62 -2.88
C GLN A 79 4.30 5.59 -4.24
N ALA A 80 3.04 6.01 -4.28
CA ALA A 80 2.30 6.24 -5.50
C ALA A 80 1.69 7.64 -5.48
N ASP A 81 1.86 8.33 -6.59
CA ASP A 81 1.27 9.63 -6.87
C ASP A 81 0.39 9.52 -8.12
N LEU A 82 -0.73 10.23 -8.10
CA LEU A 82 -1.60 10.37 -9.26
C LEU A 82 -2.37 11.69 -9.24
N SER A 83 -2.81 12.14 -10.41
CA SER A 83 -3.76 13.23 -10.57
C SER A 83 -5.05 12.72 -11.20
N THR A 84 -6.20 13.17 -10.69
CA THR A 84 -7.54 12.79 -11.20
C THR A 84 -8.51 13.96 -11.06
N THR A 85 -9.72 13.84 -11.60
CA THR A 85 -10.78 14.85 -11.47
C THR A 85 -11.09 15.13 -10.01
N ALA A 86 -11.02 16.42 -9.61
CA ALA A 86 -11.08 16.82 -8.21
C ALA A 86 -12.33 16.35 -7.46
N GLY A 87 -13.53 16.57 -8.02
CA GLY A 87 -14.80 16.16 -7.38
C GLY A 87 -15.05 14.64 -7.34
N LEU A 88 -14.14 13.82 -7.89
CA LEU A 88 -14.19 12.36 -7.81
C LEU A 88 -12.96 11.78 -7.09
N ALA A 89 -12.04 12.63 -6.62
CA ALA A 89 -10.78 12.21 -6.01
C ALA A 89 -10.99 11.31 -4.79
N TRP A 90 -12.09 11.48 -4.07
CA TRP A 90 -12.47 10.65 -2.93
C TRP A 90 -12.62 9.16 -3.29
N GLN A 91 -12.94 8.81 -4.54
CA GLN A 91 -13.08 7.41 -4.97
C GLN A 91 -11.75 6.65 -4.98
N VAL A 92 -10.62 7.35 -4.95
CA VAL A 92 -9.29 6.72 -4.79
C VAL A 92 -9.20 5.99 -3.46
N ASN A 93 -9.85 6.48 -2.40
CA ASN A 93 -9.93 5.74 -1.13
C ASN A 93 -10.62 4.37 -1.32
N ASN A 94 -11.74 4.32 -2.05
CA ASN A 94 -12.46 3.07 -2.32
C ASN A 94 -11.64 2.09 -3.16
N ALA A 95 -10.82 2.63 -4.08
CA ALA A 95 -9.91 1.81 -4.89
C ALA A 95 -8.77 1.23 -4.06
N ILE A 96 -8.21 2.02 -3.12
CA ILE A 96 -7.17 1.54 -2.21
C ILE A 96 -7.73 0.49 -1.24
N GLU A 97 -8.94 0.70 -0.69
CA GLU A 97 -9.62 -0.29 0.14
C GLU A 97 -9.84 -1.61 -0.60
N GLN A 98 -10.22 -1.56 -1.89
CA GLN A 98 -10.38 -2.77 -2.71
C GLN A 98 -9.08 -3.59 -2.82
N VAL A 99 -7.91 -2.94 -2.82
CA VAL A 99 -6.61 -3.62 -2.91
C VAL A 99 -6.11 -4.07 -1.54
N THR A 100 -6.35 -3.27 -0.51
CA THR A 100 -5.73 -3.45 0.83
C THR A 100 -6.65 -4.13 1.84
N GLY A 101 -7.95 -4.23 1.54
CA GLY A 101 -8.98 -4.70 2.47
C GLY A 101 -9.21 -3.78 3.67
N SER A 102 -8.63 -2.58 3.69
CA SER A 102 -8.74 -1.65 4.82
C SER A 102 -9.07 -0.23 4.38
N TRP A 103 -10.09 0.34 5.03
CA TRP A 103 -10.47 1.74 4.86
C TRP A 103 -9.78 2.62 5.90
N ARG A 104 -9.12 3.70 5.44
CA ARG A 104 -8.55 4.74 6.32
C ARG A 104 -9.15 6.12 6.10
N GLY A 105 -9.89 6.35 5.00
CA GLY A 105 -10.52 7.63 4.70
C GLY A 105 -9.54 8.79 4.57
N CYS A 106 -8.51 8.65 3.71
CA CYS A 106 -7.37 9.56 3.64
C CYS A 106 -7.69 10.99 3.24
N TRP A 107 -8.60 11.14 2.30
CA TRP A 107 -8.97 12.43 1.74
C TRP A 107 -10.48 12.60 1.93
N PRO A 108 -10.90 13.22 3.05
CA PRO A 108 -12.30 13.46 3.31
C PRO A 108 -12.82 14.46 2.28
N ASN A 109 -14.05 14.23 1.79
CA ASN A 109 -14.90 15.20 1.11
C ASN A 109 -14.17 16.29 0.31
N GLN A 110 -13.70 15.94 -0.89
CA GLN A 110 -13.25 16.92 -1.88
C GLN A 110 -14.21 16.98 -3.05
#